data_AF-A0A2H9QGM6-F1
#
_entry.id   AF-A0A2H9QGM6-F1
#
_cell.length_a   1.000
_cell.length_b   1.000
_cell.length_c   1.000
_cell.angle_alpha   90.00
_cell.angle_beta   90.00
_cell.angle_gamma   90.00
#
_symmetry.space_group_name_H-M   'P 1'
#
loop_
_entity.id
_entity.type
_entity.pdbx_description
1 polymer ?
#
loop_
_entity_poly.entity_id
_entity_poly.type
_entity_poly.pdbx_seq_one_letter_code
_entity_poly.pdbx_strand_id
1 'polypeptide(L)'
;AHILDGLLIALKDIDKVIDLIKKSKNAEIASQQLIANYKLSKEQTTAILDMRLQRLTGLEQEKIKEEYDSLLKLIIELKKIL
;
A
#
# COMPACT_ATOMS: atom_id res chain seq x y z
N ALA A 1 -7.19 7.39 -4.03
CA ALA A 1 -7.43 6.24 -3.13
C ALA A 1 -6.57 5.04 -3.49
N HIS A 2 -6.37 4.74 -4.78
CA HIS A 2 -5.68 3.53 -5.26
C HIS A 2 -4.32 3.20 -4.61
N ILE A 3 -3.35 4.14 -4.57
CA ILE A 3 -2.02 3.85 -3.99
C ILE A 3 -2.09 3.68 -2.46
N LEU A 4 -2.80 4.58 -1.78
CA LEU A 4 -2.99 4.52 -0.32
C LEU A 4 -3.64 3.20 0.11
N ASP A 5 -4.58 2.67 -0.68
CA ASP A 5 -5.20 1.37 -0.46
C ASP A 5 -4.16 0.23 -0.44
N GLY A 6 -3.26 0.22 -1.43
CA GLY A 6 -2.19 -0.77 -1.51
C GLY A 6 -1.20 -0.66 -0.34
N LEU A 7 -0.86 0.56 0.07
CA LEU A 7 0.00 0.80 1.24
C LEU A 7 -0.66 0.30 2.53
N LEU A 8 -1.96 0.52 2.71
CA LEU A 8 -2.71 0.03 3.89
C LEU A 8 -2.79 -1.50 3.92
N ILE A 9 -3.02 -2.15 2.77
CA ILE A 9 -2.99 -3.62 2.65
C ILE A 9 -1.61 -4.15 3.06
N ALA A 10 -0.53 -3.55 2.57
CA ALA A 10 0.82 -3.97 2.89
C ALA A 10 1.18 -3.73 4.36
N LEU A 11 0.78 -2.60 4.94
CA LEU A 11 1.04 -2.25 6.34
C LEU A 11 0.32 -3.21 7.31
N LYS A 12 -0.88 -3.68 6.96
CA LYS A 12 -1.65 -4.62 7.80
C LYS A 12 -0.97 -5.98 7.99
N ASP A 13 -0.21 -6.44 6.99
CA ASP A 13 0.53 -7.71 6.99
C ASP A 13 2.04 -7.46 6.78
N ILE A 14 2.58 -6.38 7.35
CA ILE A 14 3.93 -5.89 7.01
C ILE A 14 5.03 -6.94 7.22
N ASP A 15 4.96 -7.75 8.27
CA ASP A 15 5.97 -8.76 8.55
C ASP A 15 6.06 -9.79 7.41
N LYS A 16 4.91 -10.21 6.87
CA LYS A 16 4.85 -11.15 5.74
C LYS A 16 5.32 -10.49 4.45
N VAL A 17 4.98 -9.22 4.23
CA VAL A 17 5.44 -8.44 3.07
C VAL A 17 6.97 -8.34 3.10
N ILE A 18 7.56 -7.98 4.23
CA ILE A 18 9.01 -7.89 4.39
C ILE A 18 9.68 -9.25 4.21
N ASP A 19 9.14 -10.32 4.80
CA ASP A 19 9.68 -11.67 4.63
C ASP A 19 9.65 -12.14 3.16
N LEU A 20 8.55 -11.87 2.44
CA LEU A 20 8.41 -12.14 1.01
C LEU A 20 9.45 -11.37 0.18
N ILE A 21 9.62 -10.07 0.45
CA ILE A 21 10.62 -9.24 -0.24
C ILE A 21 12.03 -9.78 0.04
N LYS A 22 12.35 -10.12 1.30
CA LYS A 22 13.67 -10.66 1.68
C LYS A 22 13.99 -12.03 1.06
N LYS A 23 12.97 -12.87 0.85
CA LYS A 23 13.13 -14.19 0.21
C LYS A 23 13.19 -14.13 -1.32
N SER A 24 12.76 -13.02 -1.90
CA SER A 24 12.81 -12.81 -3.35
C SER A 24 14.24 -12.58 -3.83
N LYS A 25 14.61 -13.17 -4.97
CA LYS A 25 15.98 -13.04 -5.51
C LYS A 25 16.28 -11.63 -6.05
N ASN A 26 15.26 -10.89 -6.46
CA ASN A 26 15.37 -9.53 -6.98
C ASN A 26 14.03 -8.79 -6.85
N ALA A 27 14.03 -7.49 -7.17
CA ALA A 27 12.85 -6.63 -7.07
C ALA A 27 11.71 -7.03 -8.02
N GLU A 28 12.02 -7.59 -9.18
CA GLU A 28 11.01 -8.03 -10.15
C GLU A 28 10.21 -9.23 -9.63
N ILE A 29 10.90 -10.22 -9.05
CA ILE A 29 10.26 -11.39 -8.42
C ILE A 29 9.42 -10.95 -7.22
N ALA A 30 9.95 -10.06 -6.37
CA ALA A 30 9.20 -9.52 -5.24
C ALA A 30 7.92 -8.82 -5.72
N SER A 31 8.02 -8.02 -6.79
CA SER A 31 6.90 -7.32 -7.39
C SER A 31 5.82 -8.29 -7.88
N GLN A 32 6.19 -9.28 -8.67
CA GLN A 32 5.25 -10.31 -9.17
C GLN A 32 4.57 -11.07 -8.02
N GLN A 33 5.32 -11.40 -6.96
CA GLN A 33 4.76 -12.08 -5.80
C GLN A 33 3.81 -11.19 -4.99
N LEU A 34 4.09 -9.89 -4.84
CA LEU A 34 3.19 -8.96 -4.17
C LEU A 34 1.88 -8.79 -4.95
N ILE A 35 1.97 -8.66 -6.28
CA ILE A 35 0.79 -8.61 -7.16
C ILE A 35 -0.05 -9.89 -7.00
N ALA A 36 0.57 -11.06 -7.09
CA ALA A 36 -0.14 -12.34 -7.03
C ALA A 36 -0.79 -12.62 -5.66
N ASN A 37 -0.06 -12.39 -4.57
CA ASN A 37 -0.54 -12.75 -3.22
C ASN A 37 -1.52 -11.74 -2.64
N TYR A 38 -1.34 -10.45 -2.94
CA TYR A 38 -2.16 -9.37 -2.36
C TYR A 38 -3.13 -8.73 -3.36
N LYS A 39 -3.18 -9.24 -4.60
CA LYS A 39 -4.04 -8.73 -5.69
C LYS A 39 -3.84 -7.22 -5.95
N LEU A 40 -2.60 -6.78 -5.83
CA LEU A 40 -2.21 -5.37 -5.99
C LEU A 40 -1.97 -5.05 -7.46
N SER A 41 -2.20 -3.79 -7.84
CA SER A 41 -1.78 -3.29 -9.14
C SER A 41 -0.26 -3.06 -9.18
N LYS A 42 0.29 -2.95 -10.39
CA LYS A 42 1.72 -2.66 -10.59
C LYS A 42 2.14 -1.37 -9.88
N GLU A 43 1.34 -0.32 -9.96
CA GLU A 43 1.60 0.98 -9.33
C GLU A 43 1.58 0.89 -7.80
N GLN A 44 0.62 0.14 -7.23
CA GLN A 44 0.58 -0.11 -5.78
C GLN A 44 1.83 -0.87 -5.32
N THR A 45 2.22 -1.91 -6.06
CA THR A 45 3.41 -2.69 -5.74
C THR A 45 4.69 -1.88 -5.82
N THR A 46 4.85 -1.03 -6.85
CA THR A 46 5.98 -0.10 -6.94
C THR A 46 6.01 0.81 -5.72
N ALA A 47 4.87 1.41 -5.34
CA ALA A 47 4.81 2.28 -4.17
C ALA A 47 5.19 1.57 -2.86
N ILE A 48 4.84 0.28 -2.72
CA ILE A 48 5.22 -0.54 -1.56
C ILE A 48 6.74 -0.80 -1.54
N LEU A 49 7.34 -1.14 -2.68
CA LEU A 49 8.78 -1.37 -2.78
C LEU A 49 9.59 -0.09 -2.52
N ASP A 50 9.03 1.07 -2.85
CA ASP A 50 9.63 2.39 -2.63
C ASP A 50 9.38 2.95 -1.19
N MET A 51 8.67 2.21 -0.34
CA MET A 51 8.39 2.65 1.04
C MET A 51 9.68 2.79 1.85
N ARG A 52 9.72 3.82 2.69
CA ARG A 52 10.79 4.02 3.69
C ARG A 52 10.37 3.43 5.03
N LEU A 53 11.30 2.80 5.74
CA LEU A 53 11.06 2.16 7.05
C LEU A 53 10.38 3.08 8.09
N GLN A 54 10.60 4.40 8.02
CA GLN A 54 9.91 5.37 8.90
C GLN A 54 8.37 5.29 8.83
N ARG A 55 7.82 4.85 7.68
CA ARG A 55 6.38 4.69 7.46
C ARG A 55 5.77 3.56 8.31
N LEU A 56 6.60 2.72 8.91
CA LEU A 56 6.16 1.63 9.79
C LEU A 56 5.83 2.11 11.21
N THR A 57 6.25 3.33 11.58
CA THR A 57 5.89 3.90 12.88
C THR A 57 4.38 4.13 12.98
N GLY A 58 3.80 3.91 14.17
CA GLY A 58 2.33 4.00 14.35
C GLY A 58 1.75 5.34 13.87
N LEU A 59 2.41 6.45 14.19
CA LEU A 59 2.00 7.78 13.76
C LEU A 59 1.94 7.94 12.23
N GLU A 60 2.90 7.38 11.50
CA GLU A 60 2.90 7.45 10.03
C GLU A 60 1.82 6.54 9.42
N GLN A 61 1.54 5.39 10.02
CA GLN A 61 0.44 4.53 9.60
C GLN A 61 -0.92 5.19 9.81
N GLU A 62 -1.12 5.85 10.96
CA GLU A 62 -2.35 6.60 11.26
C GLU A 62 -2.58 7.72 10.24
N LYS A 63 -1.55 8.51 9.92
CA LYS A 63 -1.65 9.56 8.90
C LYS A 63 -2.07 9.02 7.53
N ILE A 64 -1.51 7.88 7.10
CA ILE A 64 -1.87 7.25 5.82
C ILE A 64 -3.35 6.85 5.82
N LYS A 65 -3.83 6.30 6.94
CA LYS A 65 -5.23 5.91 7.08
C LYS A 65 -6.16 7.12 7.06
N GLU A 66 -5.82 8.19 7.78
CA GLU A 66 -6.60 9.43 7.78
C GLU A 66 -6.66 10.08 6.39
N GLU A 67 -5.53 10.09 5.67
CA GLU A 67 -5.46 10.59 4.29
C GLU A 67 -6.36 9.76 3.35
N TYR A 68 -6.33 8.43 3.49
CA TYR A 68 -7.19 7.53 2.72
C TYR A 68 -8.67 7.78 3.00
N ASP A 69 -9.06 7.85 4.27
CA ASP A 69 -10.45 8.05 4.68
C ASP A 69 -10.97 9.41 4.22
N SER A 70 -10.15 10.46 4.32
CA SER A 70 -10.47 11.80 3.84
C SER A 70 -10.66 11.83 2.32
N LEU A 71 -9.79 11.15 1.58
CA LEU A 71 -9.88 11.06 0.12
C LEU A 71 -11.11 10.25 -0.32
N LEU A 72 -11.49 9.20 0.40
CA LEU A 72 -12.72 8.46 0.14
C LEU A 72 -13.97 9.33 0.36
N LYS A 73 -14.00 10.11 1.45
CA LYS A 73 -15.08 11.07 1.70
C LYS A 73 -15.20 12.06 0.54
N LEU A 74 -14.08 12.65 0.11
CA LEU A 74 -14.06 13.56 -1.03
C LEU A 74 -14.58 12.91 -2.32
N ILE A 75 -14.18 11.67 -2.61
CA ILE A 75 -14.69 10.93 -3.78
C ILE A 75 -16.21 10.76 -3.71
N ILE A 76 -16.75 10.43 -2.54
CA ILE A 76 -18.20 10.28 -2.34
C ILE A 76 -18.91 11.62 -2.55
N GLU A 77 -18.37 12.71 -2.02
CA GLU A 77 -18.91 14.06 -2.20
C GLU A 77 -18.93 14.45 -3.67
N LEU A 78 -17.82 14.29 -4.39
CA LEU A 78 -17.72 14.60 -5.82
C LEU A 78 -18.67 13.76 -6.67
N LYS A 79 -18.86 12.48 -6.34
CA LYS A 79 -19.80 11.59 -7.04
C LYS A 79 -21.27 11.96 -6.84
N LYS A 80 -21.62 12.74 -5.82
CA LYS A 80 -23.00 13.22 -5.61
C LYS A 80 -23.36 14.42 -6.49
N ILE A 81 -22.36 15.11 -7.03
CA ILE A 81 -22.52 16.36 -7.80
C ILE A 81 -22.36 16.12 -9.32
N LEU A 82 -21.99 14.90 -9.72
CA LEU A 82 -21.86 14.42 -11.11
C LEU A 82 -23.08 13.57 -11.47
#